data_AF-A0A4V2E0U4-F1
#
_entry.id   AF-A0A4V2E0U4-F1
#
_cell.length_a   1.000
_cell.length_b   1.000
_cell.length_c   1.000
_cell.angle_alpha   90.00
_cell.angle_beta   90.00
_cell.angle_gamma   90.00
#
_symmetry.space_group_name_H-M   'P 1'
#
loop_
_entity.id
_entity.type
_entity.pdbx_description
1 polymer ?
#
loop_
_entity_poly.entity_id
_entity_poly.type
_entity_poly.pdbx_seq_one_letter_code
_entity_poly.pdbx_strand_id
1 'polypeptide(L)'
;MIDKKFEDKLKNLRELYLDKRSSVANDEKSKEMDAFMALTDEEKVKKIRLHLKQIVEKLTLLDNKLTQARAAKADKTELAEIKAYIDAVKTKKLILEQKLKYIETGEFDATRKEKIKRQLADLELKRCKALLGKKDCSKIEEKIALKKDSIKRLK
;
A
#
# COMPACT_ATOMS: atom_id res chain seq x y z
N MET A 1 -3.68 -21.68 24.64
CA MET A 1 -2.41 -20.90 24.54
C MET A 1 -2.57 -19.92 23.36
N ILE A 2 -2.01 -18.70 23.38
CA ILE A 2 -1.96 -17.92 22.12
C ILE A 2 -0.98 -18.67 21.21
N ASP A 3 -1.42 -19.00 19.99
CA ASP A 3 -0.60 -19.77 19.05
C ASP A 3 0.71 -19.02 18.74
N LYS A 4 1.83 -19.72 18.68
CA LYS A 4 3.13 -19.16 18.27
C LYS A 4 3.03 -18.49 16.90
N LYS A 5 2.25 -19.09 15.99
CA LYS A 5 1.96 -18.49 14.66
C LYS A 5 1.24 -17.15 14.75
N PHE A 6 0.42 -16.94 15.78
CA PHE A 6 -0.30 -15.69 16.00
C PHE A 6 0.65 -14.59 16.47
N GLU A 7 1.51 -14.87 17.45
CA GLU A 7 2.53 -13.92 17.93
C GLU A 7 3.55 -13.58 16.83
N ASP A 8 3.98 -14.57 16.05
CA ASP A 8 4.88 -14.35 14.89
C ASP A 8 4.23 -13.43 13.84
N LYS A 9 2.94 -13.64 13.53
CA LYS A 9 2.19 -12.75 12.62
C LYS A 9 2.09 -11.33 13.14
N LEU A 10 1.93 -11.17 14.46
CA LEU A 10 1.81 -9.88 15.12
C LEU A 10 3.15 -9.13 15.14
N LYS A 11 4.26 -9.86 15.36
CA LYS A 11 5.63 -9.36 15.26
C LYS A 11 5.93 -8.85 13.85
N ASN A 12 5.65 -9.65 12.82
CA ASN A 12 5.88 -9.28 11.42
C ASN A 12 5.08 -8.02 11.02
N LEU A 13 3.83 -7.89 11.49
CA LEU A 13 3.02 -6.70 11.21
C LEU A 13 3.54 -5.45 11.93
N ARG A 14 4.12 -5.58 13.13
CA ARG A 14 4.75 -4.46 13.85
C ARG A 14 5.98 -3.98 13.10
N GLU A 15 6.82 -4.91 12.62
CA GLU A 15 7.97 -4.60 11.79
C GLU A 15 7.54 -3.86 10.51
N LEU A 16 6.57 -4.40 9.77
CA LEU A 16 6.02 -3.77 8.56
C LEU A 16 5.41 -2.37 8.79
N TYR A 17 4.89 -2.07 9.99
CA TYR A 17 4.33 -0.75 10.31
C TYR A 17 5.39 0.27 10.72
N LEU A 18 6.43 -0.20 11.42
CA LEU A 18 7.55 0.61 11.91
C LEU A 18 8.54 0.95 10.81
N ASP A 19 8.67 0.07 9.81
CA ASP A 19 9.50 0.28 8.63
C ASP A 19 8.90 1.40 7.76
N LYS A 20 9.09 2.64 8.19
CA LYS A 20 8.83 3.87 7.44
C LYS A 20 9.85 3.95 6.30
N ARG A 21 9.73 3.07 5.30
CA ARG A 21 10.79 2.77 4.31
C ARG A 21 12.10 2.45 5.02
N SER A 22 12.48 1.18 5.11
CA SER A 22 13.88 0.87 5.40
C SER A 22 14.74 1.55 4.34
N SER A 23 15.32 2.68 4.70
CA SER A 23 16.46 3.30 4.03
C SER A 23 17.75 2.53 4.37
N VAL A 24 17.66 1.24 4.64
CA VAL A 24 18.78 0.41 5.04
C VAL A 24 18.71 -0.85 4.20
N ALA A 25 19.75 -0.97 3.39
CA ALA A 25 20.15 -2.18 2.72
C ALA A 25 20.07 -3.42 3.63
N ASN A 26 19.84 -4.56 2.99
CA ASN A 26 20.17 -5.90 3.47
C ASN A 26 19.29 -6.49 4.58
N ASP A 27 18.25 -7.20 4.14
CA ASP A 27 17.96 -8.52 4.70
C ASP A 27 17.90 -9.54 3.55
N GLU A 28 18.87 -10.44 3.50
CA GLU A 28 19.06 -11.42 2.41
C GLU A 28 17.94 -12.46 2.34
N LYS A 29 17.18 -12.66 3.42
CA LYS A 29 16.15 -13.71 3.50
C LYS A 29 14.75 -13.30 3.06
N SER A 30 14.40 -12.01 3.03
CA SER A 30 13.14 -11.56 2.42
C SER A 30 13.25 -11.37 0.91
N LYS A 31 14.50 -11.22 0.41
CA LYS A 31 14.79 -11.09 -1.02
C LYS A 31 14.45 -12.35 -1.81
N GLU A 32 14.70 -13.57 -1.31
CA GLU A 32 14.51 -14.78 -2.15
C GLU A 32 13.06 -15.04 -2.60
N MET A 33 12.05 -14.61 -1.83
CA MET A 33 10.64 -14.86 -2.18
C MET A 33 10.01 -13.73 -3.03
N ASP A 34 10.47 -12.48 -2.89
CA ASP A 34 9.97 -11.33 -3.67
C ASP A 34 10.87 -10.97 -4.89
N ALA A 35 12.12 -11.47 -4.94
CA ALA A 35 13.11 -11.08 -5.96
C ALA A 35 12.87 -11.64 -7.36
N PHE A 36 11.92 -12.55 -7.56
CA PHE A 36 11.73 -13.11 -8.90
C PHE A 36 10.90 -12.22 -9.86
N MET A 37 10.21 -11.15 -9.40
CA MET A 37 9.33 -10.37 -10.29
C MET A 37 9.08 -8.87 -10.01
N ALA A 38 9.52 -8.28 -8.89
CA ALA A 38 9.15 -6.89 -8.57
C ALA A 38 10.32 -5.90 -8.73
N LEU A 39 10.23 -4.99 -9.72
CA LEU A 39 11.13 -3.85 -9.85
C LEU A 39 11.13 -3.01 -8.56
N THR A 40 12.30 -2.49 -8.17
CA THR A 40 12.41 -1.49 -7.10
C THR A 40 11.66 -0.21 -7.47
N ASP A 41 11.31 0.61 -6.48
CA ASP A 41 10.60 1.87 -6.76
C ASP A 41 11.46 2.84 -7.60
N GLU A 42 12.78 2.84 -7.43
CA GLU A 42 13.69 3.58 -8.30
C GLU A 42 13.67 3.08 -9.75
N GLU A 43 13.67 1.77 -9.97
CA GLU A 43 13.57 1.18 -11.30
C GLU A 43 12.20 1.42 -11.94
N LYS A 44 11.11 1.36 -11.16
CA LYS A 44 9.77 1.73 -11.62
C LYS A 44 9.74 3.20 -12.05
N VAL A 45 10.31 4.10 -11.25
CA VAL A 45 10.42 5.53 -11.58
C VAL A 45 11.22 5.72 -12.87
N LYS A 46 12.39 5.10 -13.01
CA LYS A 46 13.21 5.18 -14.23
C LYS A 46 12.44 4.68 -15.46
N LYS A 47 11.74 3.55 -15.35
CA LYS A 47 10.93 2.99 -16.44
C LYS A 47 9.76 3.90 -16.83
N ILE A 48 9.05 4.44 -15.85
CA ILE A 48 7.94 5.38 -16.10
C ILE A 48 8.46 6.66 -16.76
N ARG A 49 9.59 7.21 -16.29
CA ARG A 49 10.22 8.39 -16.91
C ARG A 49 10.66 8.12 -18.35
N LEU A 50 11.22 6.95 -18.63
CA LEU A 50 11.57 6.55 -20.00
C LEU A 50 10.33 6.48 -20.91
N HIS A 51 9.26 5.84 -20.44
CA HIS A 51 8.00 5.77 -21.19
C HIS A 51 7.37 7.15 -21.41
N LEU A 52 7.44 8.04 -20.41
CA LEU A 52 6.98 9.42 -20.55
C LEU A 52 7.76 10.17 -21.63
N LYS A 53 9.08 10.01 -21.67
CA LYS A 53 9.93 10.60 -22.73
C LYS A 53 9.49 10.11 -24.12
N GLN A 54 9.32 8.80 -24.29
CA GLN A 54 8.85 8.21 -25.56
C GLN A 54 7.44 8.70 -25.95
N ILE A 55 6.55 8.92 -24.99
CA ILE A 55 5.22 9.48 -25.26
C ILE A 55 5.30 10.93 -25.72
N VAL A 56 6.16 11.74 -25.11
CA VAL A 56 6.38 13.13 -25.55
C VAL A 56 6.91 13.17 -26.97
N GLU A 57 7.89 12.33 -27.31
CA GLU A 57 8.41 12.18 -28.68
C GLU A 57 7.32 11.71 -29.67
N LYS A 58 6.44 10.80 -29.26
CA LYS A 58 5.28 10.40 -30.10
C LYS A 58 4.30 11.53 -30.32
N LEU A 59 4.03 12.34 -29.30
CA LEU A 59 3.14 13.50 -29.41
C LEU A 59 3.69 14.54 -30.38
N THR A 60 4.99 14.86 -30.31
CA THR A 60 5.60 15.82 -31.25
C THR A 60 5.53 15.31 -32.69
N LEU A 61 5.77 14.02 -32.92
CA LEU A 61 5.62 13.41 -34.25
C LEU A 61 4.17 13.48 -34.76
N LEU A 62 3.18 13.26 -33.89
CA LEU A 62 1.76 13.33 -34.26
C LEU A 62 1.31 14.77 -34.53
N ASP A 63 1.77 15.73 -33.73
CA ASP A 63 1.49 17.15 -33.95
C ASP A 63 2.10 17.64 -35.27
N ASN A 64 3.31 17.18 -35.61
CA ASN A 64 3.93 17.44 -36.91
C ASN A 64 3.11 16.83 -38.06
N LYS A 65 2.68 15.56 -37.92
CA LYS A 65 1.79 14.91 -38.90
C LYS A 65 0.47 15.65 -39.07
N LEU A 66 -0.14 16.11 -37.97
CA LEU A 66 -1.37 16.89 -38.02
C LEU A 66 -1.16 18.22 -38.75
N THR A 67 -0.02 18.88 -38.53
CA THR A 67 0.34 20.13 -39.20
C THR A 67 0.56 19.91 -40.70
N GLN A 68 1.26 18.83 -41.08
CA GLN A 68 1.44 18.45 -42.48
C GLN A 68 0.12 18.10 -43.17
N ALA A 69 -0.75 17.32 -42.51
CA ALA A 69 -2.07 16.97 -43.02
C ALA A 69 -2.95 18.22 -43.24
N ARG A 70 -2.89 19.20 -42.32
CA ARG A 70 -3.57 20.50 -42.50
C ARG A 70 -3.02 21.28 -43.68
N ALA A 71 -1.71 21.33 -43.84
CA ALA A 71 -1.06 22.01 -44.97
C ALA A 71 -1.41 21.35 -46.32
N ALA A 72 -1.51 20.02 -46.34
CA ALA A 72 -1.91 19.23 -47.50
C ALA A 72 -3.43 19.27 -47.79
N LYS A 73 -4.23 20.00 -46.99
CA LYS A 73 -5.71 20.02 -47.07
C LYS A 73 -6.32 18.60 -47.03
N ALA A 74 -5.77 17.76 -46.16
CA ALA A 74 -6.28 16.41 -45.89
C ALA A 74 -7.76 16.42 -45.51
N ASP A 75 -8.43 15.28 -45.70
CA ASP A 75 -9.86 15.19 -45.43
C ASP A 75 -10.17 15.39 -43.93
N LYS A 76 -11.39 15.86 -43.65
CA LYS A 76 -11.87 16.12 -42.30
C LYS A 76 -11.86 14.85 -41.45
N THR A 77 -12.07 13.67 -42.06
CA THR A 77 -12.01 12.38 -41.37
C THR A 77 -10.59 12.05 -40.91
N GLU A 78 -9.60 12.14 -41.80
CA GLU A 78 -8.18 11.90 -41.48
C GLU A 78 -7.68 12.86 -40.38
N LEU A 79 -8.06 14.13 -40.44
CA LEU A 79 -7.73 15.11 -39.40
C LEU A 79 -8.39 14.78 -38.05
N ALA A 80 -9.60 14.19 -38.06
CA ALA A 80 -10.28 13.77 -36.84
C ALA A 80 -9.61 12.54 -36.22
N GLU A 81 -9.18 11.57 -37.03
CA GLU A 81 -8.47 10.37 -36.57
C GLU A 81 -7.13 10.72 -35.91
N ILE A 82 -6.33 11.60 -36.54
CA ILE A 82 -5.06 12.04 -35.97
C ILE A 82 -5.28 12.76 -34.62
N LYS A 83 -6.31 13.60 -34.52
CA LYS A 83 -6.67 14.27 -33.26
C LYS A 83 -7.09 13.27 -32.17
N ALA A 84 -7.96 12.31 -32.52
CA ALA A 84 -8.40 11.28 -31.58
C ALA A 84 -7.20 10.46 -31.06
N TYR A 85 -6.24 10.16 -31.93
CA TYR A 85 -5.03 9.46 -31.53
C TYR A 85 -4.11 10.32 -30.63
N ILE A 86 -3.96 11.62 -30.92
CA ILE A 86 -3.26 12.56 -30.04
C ILE A 86 -3.90 12.58 -28.65
N ASP A 87 -5.23 12.66 -28.58
CA ASP A 87 -5.95 12.69 -27.30
C ASP A 87 -5.77 11.39 -26.52
N ALA A 88 -5.85 10.23 -27.18
CA ALA A 88 -5.57 8.94 -26.54
C ALA A 88 -4.13 8.85 -25.98
N VAL A 89 -3.15 9.40 -26.71
CA VAL A 89 -1.75 9.45 -26.25
C VAL A 89 -1.58 10.44 -25.09
N LYS A 90 -2.27 11.59 -25.10
CA LYS A 90 -2.31 12.52 -23.95
C LYS A 90 -2.92 11.88 -22.71
N THR A 91 -4.00 11.11 -22.85
CA THR A 91 -4.58 10.36 -21.72
C THR A 91 -3.58 9.36 -21.14
N LYS A 92 -2.84 8.62 -22.00
CA LYS A 92 -1.79 7.71 -21.55
C LYS A 92 -0.67 8.45 -20.81
N LYS A 93 -0.26 9.63 -21.27
CA LYS A 93 0.72 10.50 -20.59
C LYS A 93 0.25 10.84 -19.18
N LEU A 94 -0.99 11.35 -19.06
CA LEU A 94 -1.58 11.74 -17.78
C LEU A 94 -1.59 10.59 -16.77
N ILE A 95 -1.98 9.38 -17.20
CA ILE A 95 -2.00 8.19 -16.34
C ILE A 95 -0.60 7.85 -15.83
N LEU A 96 0.43 7.96 -16.67
CA LEU A 96 1.81 7.70 -16.26
C LEU A 96 2.35 8.76 -15.31
N GLU A 97 2.03 10.04 -15.52
CA GLU A 97 2.38 11.13 -14.62
C GLU A 97 1.74 10.96 -13.24
N GLN A 98 0.45 10.57 -13.21
CA GLN A 98 -0.24 10.22 -11.97
C GLN A 98 0.46 9.07 -11.26
N LYS A 99 0.76 7.97 -11.97
CA LYS A 99 1.49 6.82 -11.40
C LYS A 99 2.86 7.21 -10.85
N LEU A 100 3.59 8.07 -11.56
CA LEU A 100 4.88 8.58 -11.09
C LEU A 100 4.72 9.35 -9.79
N LYS A 101 3.75 10.27 -9.74
CA LYS A 101 3.42 11.04 -8.54
C LYS A 101 3.03 10.14 -7.37
N TYR A 102 2.23 9.10 -7.60
CA TYR A 102 1.86 8.12 -6.57
C TYR A 102 3.07 7.40 -5.96
N ILE A 103 4.09 7.09 -6.76
CA ILE A 103 5.33 6.44 -6.30
C ILE A 103 6.22 7.45 -5.55
N GLU A 104 6.41 8.65 -6.12
CA GLU A 104 7.27 9.69 -5.54
C GLU A 104 6.73 10.22 -4.21
N THR A 105 5.41 10.40 -4.09
CA THR A 105 4.74 10.84 -2.86
C THR A 105 4.64 9.75 -1.80
N GLY A 106 4.88 8.49 -2.16
CA GLY A 106 4.65 7.36 -1.25
C GLY A 106 3.19 7.22 -0.81
N GLU A 107 2.23 7.71 -1.60
CA GLU A 107 0.80 7.64 -1.25
C GLU A 107 0.29 6.18 -1.23
N PHE A 108 0.98 5.28 -1.96
CA PHE A 108 0.84 3.84 -1.80
C PHE A 108 1.22 3.37 -0.38
N ASP A 109 2.29 3.93 0.19
CA ASP A 109 2.75 3.63 1.54
C ASP A 109 1.77 4.16 2.59
N ALA A 110 1.14 5.32 2.39
CA ALA A 110 0.16 5.87 3.33
C ALA A 110 -1.08 4.97 3.47
N THR A 111 -1.67 4.58 2.34
CA THR A 111 -2.86 3.70 2.32
C THR A 111 -2.52 2.29 2.82
N ARG A 112 -1.36 1.75 2.40
CA ARG A 112 -0.85 0.45 2.89
C ARG A 112 -0.58 0.48 4.39
N LYS A 113 0.06 1.54 4.89
CA LYS A 113 0.38 1.72 6.31
C LYS A 113 -0.88 1.85 7.16
N GLU A 114 -1.89 2.58 6.70
CA GLU A 114 -3.17 2.68 7.39
C GLU A 114 -3.89 1.32 7.44
N LYS A 115 -3.83 0.53 6.37
CA LYS A 115 -4.34 -0.86 6.38
C LYS A 115 -3.60 -1.74 7.39
N ILE A 116 -2.27 -1.69 7.42
CA ILE A 116 -1.43 -2.44 8.37
C ILE A 116 -1.75 -2.00 9.81
N LYS A 117 -1.91 -0.70 10.06
CA LYS A 117 -2.29 -0.13 11.36
C LYS A 117 -3.61 -0.71 11.88
N ARG A 118 -4.64 -0.79 11.03
CA ARG A 118 -5.94 -1.40 11.41
C ARG A 118 -5.79 -2.88 11.74
N GLN A 119 -5.06 -3.62 10.92
CA GLN A 119 -4.80 -5.04 11.17
C GLN A 119 -4.03 -5.26 12.48
N LEU A 120 -3.05 -4.41 12.78
CA LEU A 120 -2.34 -4.42 14.06
C LEU A 120 -3.28 -4.17 15.23
N ALA A 121 -4.12 -3.13 15.15
CA ALA A 121 -5.07 -2.81 16.22
C ALA A 121 -6.01 -3.99 16.50
N ASP A 122 -6.55 -4.63 15.46
CA ASP A 122 -7.44 -5.78 15.60
C ASP A 122 -6.75 -6.98 16.24
N LEU A 123 -5.52 -7.28 15.84
CA LEU A 123 -4.76 -8.41 16.38
C LEU A 123 -4.28 -8.15 17.81
N GLU A 124 -3.82 -6.94 18.13
CA GLU A 124 -3.47 -6.54 19.50
C GLU A 124 -4.69 -6.61 20.42
N LEU A 125 -5.87 -6.18 19.93
CA LEU A 125 -7.11 -6.30 20.69
C LEU A 125 -7.48 -7.77 20.95
N LYS A 126 -7.33 -8.65 19.96
CA LYS A 126 -7.53 -10.10 20.13
C LYS A 126 -6.54 -10.69 21.14
N ARG A 127 -5.27 -10.28 21.06
CA ARG A 127 -4.20 -10.68 22.01
C ARG A 127 -4.55 -10.27 23.43
N CYS A 128 -4.90 -8.99 23.64
CA CYS A 128 -5.29 -8.45 24.94
C CYS A 128 -6.51 -9.17 25.52
N LYS A 129 -7.56 -9.41 24.72
CA LYS A 129 -8.74 -10.19 25.14
C LYS A 129 -8.36 -11.61 25.57
N ALA A 130 -7.51 -12.28 24.79
CA ALA A 130 -7.07 -13.63 25.09
C ALA A 130 -6.14 -13.74 26.31
N LEU A 131 -5.44 -12.66 26.66
CA LEU A 131 -4.65 -12.56 27.90
C LEU A 131 -5.55 -12.26 29.10
N LEU A 132 -6.51 -11.33 28.95
CA LEU A 132 -7.47 -10.99 30.01
C LEU A 132 -8.37 -12.18 30.37
N GLY A 133 -8.86 -12.94 29.40
CA GLY A 133 -9.68 -14.14 29.65
C GLY A 133 -8.93 -15.28 30.35
N LYS A 134 -7.60 -15.15 30.54
CA LYS A 134 -6.76 -16.10 31.27
C LYS A 134 -6.17 -15.51 32.54
N LYS A 135 -6.47 -14.25 32.87
CA LYS A 135 -6.04 -13.69 34.15
C LYS A 135 -6.76 -14.44 35.25
N ASP A 136 -5.97 -14.88 36.21
CA ASP A 136 -6.47 -15.56 37.38
C ASP A 136 -7.32 -14.60 38.24
N CYS A 137 -8.62 -14.86 38.30
CA CYS A 137 -9.57 -14.10 39.11
C CYS A 137 -9.76 -14.70 40.52
N SER A 138 -9.04 -15.78 40.87
CA SER A 138 -9.21 -16.51 42.14
C SER A 138 -9.16 -15.60 43.36
N LYS A 139 -8.23 -14.64 43.40
CA LYS A 139 -8.11 -13.68 44.52
C LYS A 139 -9.31 -12.73 44.65
N ILE A 140 -9.97 -12.42 43.52
CA ILE A 140 -11.18 -11.60 43.50
C ILE A 140 -12.36 -12.44 43.99
N GLU A 141 -12.47 -13.67 43.51
CA GLU A 141 -13.49 -14.64 43.92
C GLU A 141 -13.39 -14.98 45.42
N GLU A 142 -12.17 -15.18 45.93
CA GLU A 142 -11.90 -15.43 47.35
C GLU A 142 -12.32 -14.23 48.21
N LYS A 143 -12.02 -12.99 47.79
CA LYS A 143 -12.50 -11.78 48.47
C LYS A 143 -14.02 -11.63 48.41
N ILE A 144 -14.66 -12.01 47.30
CA ILE A 144 -16.12 -12.00 47.18
C ILE A 144 -16.73 -13.04 48.13
N ALA A 145 -16.16 -14.24 48.22
CA ALA A 145 -16.62 -15.30 49.11
C ALA A 145 -16.51 -14.86 50.59
N LEU A 146 -15.36 -14.33 51.00
CA LEU A 146 -15.15 -13.80 52.35
C LEU A 146 -16.16 -12.70 52.70
N LYS A 147 -16.44 -11.76 51.77
CA LYS A 147 -17.46 -10.73 52.00
C LYS A 147 -18.88 -11.29 52.10
N LYS A 148 -19.25 -12.28 51.27
CA LYS A 148 -20.56 -12.94 51.34
C LYS A 148 -20.76 -13.66 52.66
N ASP A 149 -19.73 -14.33 53.16
CA ASP A 149 -19.79 -15.02 54.45
C ASP A 149 -19.88 -14.05 55.63
N SER A 150 -19.13 -12.94 55.60
CA SER A 150 -19.28 -11.88 56.60
C SER A 150 -20.68 -11.29 56.62
N ILE A 151 -21.33 -11.09 55.47
CA ILE A 151 -22.72 -10.61 55.39
C ILE A 151 -23.70 -11.64 55.95
N LYS A 152 -23.52 -12.94 55.67
CA LYS A 152 -24.35 -14.00 56.24
C LYS A 152 -24.26 -14.08 57.76
N ARG A 153 -23.08 -13.81 58.34
CA ARG A 153 -22.88 -13.80 59.80
C ARG A 153 -23.45 -12.57 60.50
N LEU A 154 -23.78 -11.52 59.73
CA LEU A 154 -24.40 -10.29 60.23
C LEU A 154 -25.94 -10.30 60.09
N LYS A 155 -26.51 -11.36 59.48
CA LYS A 155 -27.94 -11.65 59.47
C LYS A 155 -28.25 -12.73 60.50
#